data_AF-A0A0F8YGV3-F1
#
_entry.id   AF-A0A0F8YGV3-F1
#
_cell.length_a   1.000
_cell.length_b   1.000
_cell.length_c   1.000
_cell.angle_alpha   90.00
_cell.angle_beta   90.00
_cell.angle_gamma   90.00
#
_symmetry.space_group_name_H-M   'P 1'
#
loop_
_entity.id
_entity.type
_entity.pdbx_description
1 polymer ?
#
loop_
_entity_poly.entity_id
_entity_poly.type
_entity_poly.pdbx_seq_one_letter_code
_entity_poly.pdbx_strand_id
1 'polypeptide(L)'
;MATKWTQKENDVLYKHWKNSIKENILLMLPKRTWASIVIQSSKLKIKRELNPNKLCDLSGLLIDTPISFYWIGFLLADGHFSKRHRVKLVLADKDIEHLNKFKQFVKHRGSDDKRNGATGIQCM
;
A
#
# COMPACT_ATOMS: atom_id res chain seq x y z
N MET A 1 19.72 15.13 24.48
CA MET A 1 20.75 14.06 24.52
C MET A 1 20.34 12.95 23.59
N ALA A 2 21.22 12.51 22.68
CA ALA A 2 20.94 11.36 21.81
C ALA A 2 20.97 10.07 22.65
N THR A 3 19.80 9.48 22.92
CA THR A 3 19.71 8.20 23.62
C THR A 3 20.30 7.10 22.73
N LYS A 4 21.39 6.47 23.18
CA LYS A 4 22.02 5.34 22.50
C LYS A 4 20.99 4.22 22.28
N TRP A 5 21.07 3.57 21.12
CA TRP A 5 20.29 2.37 20.82
C TRP A 5 20.84 1.20 21.61
N THR A 6 19.97 0.46 22.29
CA THR A 6 20.33 -0.75 23.03
C THR A 6 20.30 -1.97 22.11
N GLN A 7 21.02 -3.03 22.49
CA GLN A 7 21.01 -4.28 21.72
C GLN A 7 19.61 -4.88 21.61
N LYS A 8 18.82 -4.83 22.69
CA LYS A 8 17.42 -5.29 22.70
C LYS A 8 16.55 -4.58 21.67
N GLU A 9 16.72 -3.26 21.51
CA GLU A 9 15.98 -2.50 20.49
C GLU A 9 16.39 -2.89 19.07
N ASN A 10 17.69 -3.16 18.84
CA ASN A 10 18.17 -3.65 17.55
C ASN A 10 17.63 -5.05 17.23
N ASP A 11 17.57 -5.94 18.22
CA ASP A 11 17.05 -7.30 18.07
C ASP A 11 15.56 -7.29 17.67
N VAL A 12 14.77 -6.37 18.24
CA VAL A 12 13.38 -6.13 17.83
C VAL A 12 13.31 -5.73 16.36
N LEU A 13 14.21 -4.86 15.89
CA LEU A 13 14.27 -4.50 14.47
C LEU A 13 14.65 -5.70 13.60
N TYR A 14 15.66 -6.48 13.95
CA TYR A 14 16.01 -7.68 13.16
C TYR A 14 14.85 -8.66 13.03
N LYS A 15 14.07 -8.86 14.10
CA LYS A 15 12.97 -9.82 14.12
C LYS A 15 11.70 -9.32 13.44
N HIS A 16 11.35 -8.05 13.62
CA HIS A 16 10.04 -7.53 13.25
C HIS A 16 10.05 -6.50 12.11
N TRP A 17 11.21 -5.94 11.74
CA TRP A 17 11.27 -4.88 10.74
C TRP A 17 10.77 -5.31 9.36
N LYS A 18 11.08 -6.55 8.95
CA LYS A 18 10.73 -7.08 7.62
C LYS A 18 9.23 -7.16 7.39
N ASN A 19 8.49 -7.66 8.39
CA ASN A 19 7.12 -8.15 8.26
C ASN A 19 6.07 -7.45 9.14
N SER A 20 6.46 -6.49 10.00
CA SER A 20 5.52 -5.77 10.87
C SER A 20 5.16 -4.39 10.32
N ILE A 21 3.87 -4.03 10.41
CA ILE A 21 3.37 -2.68 10.12
C ILE A 21 3.94 -1.63 11.09
N LYS A 22 3.89 -0.35 10.71
CA LYS A 22 4.48 0.77 11.44
C LYS A 22 3.98 0.83 12.88
N GLU A 23 2.68 0.63 13.07
CA GLU A 23 1.96 0.71 14.33
C GLU A 23 2.50 -0.34 15.32
N ASN A 24 2.69 -1.58 14.87
CA ASN A 24 3.23 -2.65 15.71
C ASN A 24 4.67 -2.38 16.15
N ILE A 25 5.49 -1.79 15.28
CA ILE A 25 6.89 -1.46 15.61
C ILE A 25 6.94 -0.32 16.63
N LEU A 26 6.05 0.68 16.51
CA LEU A 26 5.93 1.76 17.48
C LEU A 26 5.44 1.26 18.85
N LEU A 27 4.55 0.27 18.88
CA LEU A 27 4.12 -0.39 20.12
C LEU A 27 5.27 -1.14 20.80
N MET A 28 6.15 -1.78 20.02
CA MET A 28 7.33 -2.48 20.56
C MET A 28 8.45 -1.53 21.02
N LEU A 29 8.49 -0.32 20.46
CA LEU A 29 9.52 0.71 20.74
C LEU A 29 8.88 2.05 21.14
N PRO A 30 8.11 2.11 22.26
CA PRO A 30 7.28 3.28 22.59
C PRO A 30 8.09 4.54 22.92
N LYS A 31 9.39 4.40 23.22
CA LYS A 31 10.30 5.52 23.51
C LYS A 31 10.94 6.12 22.26
N ARG A 32 10.68 5.57 21.07
CA ARG A 32 11.33 5.96 19.81
C ARG A 32 10.32 6.50 18.82
N THR A 33 10.71 7.52 18.07
CA THR A 33 9.90 8.04 16.96
C THR A 33 10.12 7.20 15.71
N TRP A 34 9.14 7.17 14.81
CA TRP A 34 9.24 6.45 13.53
C TRP A 34 10.48 6.88 12.72
N ALA A 35 10.77 8.18 12.67
CA ALA A 35 11.94 8.70 11.99
C ALA A 35 13.25 8.13 12.58
N SER A 36 13.37 8.07 13.91
CA SER A 36 14.56 7.50 14.55
C SER A 36 14.73 6.00 14.27
N ILE A 37 13.61 5.27 14.22
CA ILE A 37 13.58 3.84 13.90
C ILE A 37 14.03 3.60 12.46
N VAL A 38 13.54 4.41 11.51
CA VAL A 38 13.93 4.32 10.09
C VAL A 38 15.43 4.57 9.95
N ILE A 39 15.97 5.64 10.56
CA ILE A 39 17.40 5.95 10.54
C ILE A 39 18.23 4.78 11.09
N GLN A 40 17.80 4.19 12.21
CA GLN A 40 18.50 3.05 12.80
C GLN A 40 18.43 1.80 11.92
N SER A 41 17.29 1.51 11.31
CA SER A 41 17.14 0.38 10.38
C SER A 41 18.07 0.51 9.16
N SER A 42 18.23 1.73 8.64
CA SER A 42 19.17 2.05 7.57
C SER A 42 20.62 1.82 8.02
N LYS A 43 20.96 2.23 9.25
CA LYS A 43 22.28 1.99 9.84
C LYS A 43 22.57 0.49 10.04
N LEU A 44 21.56 -0.30 10.41
CA LEU A 44 21.64 -1.76 10.53
C LEU A 44 21.56 -2.50 9.19
N LYS A 45 21.38 -1.78 8.07
CA LYS A 45 21.23 -2.32 6.71
C LYS A 45 20.09 -3.33 6.55
N ILE A 46 19.03 -3.22 7.35
CA ILE A 46 17.88 -4.11 7.28
C ILE A 46 16.87 -3.54 6.28
N LYS A 47 16.61 -4.27 5.19
CA LYS A 47 15.57 -3.92 4.22
C LYS A 47 14.20 -4.39 4.72
N ARG A 48 13.19 -3.56 4.49
CA ARG A 48 11.79 -3.88 4.80
C ARG A 48 11.19 -4.64 3.61
N GLU A 49 10.56 -5.79 3.86
CA GLU A 49 9.92 -6.60 2.82
C GLU A 49 8.43 -6.23 2.66
N LEU A 50 7.82 -5.69 3.71
CA LEU A 50 6.56 -4.99 3.58
C LEU A 50 6.75 -3.70 2.79
N ASN A 51 6.04 -3.60 1.66
CA ASN A 51 5.67 -2.30 1.11
C ASN A 51 4.37 -1.87 1.81
N PRO A 52 4.42 -1.05 2.89
CA PRO A 52 3.21 -0.53 3.53
C PRO A 52 2.36 0.33 2.57
N ASN A 53 2.92 0.72 1.40
CA ASN A 53 2.21 1.41 0.34
C ASN A 53 1.66 0.45 -0.73
N LYS A 54 1.68 -0.88 -0.55
CA LYS A 54 0.96 -1.81 -1.44
C LYS A 54 -0.54 -1.63 -1.17
N LEU A 55 -1.13 -0.65 -1.86
CA LEU A 55 -2.51 -0.22 -1.68
C LEU A 55 -3.51 -1.24 -2.23
N CYS A 56 -3.08 -2.14 -3.11
CA CYS A 56 -3.91 -3.15 -3.73
C CYS A 56 -3.06 -4.27 -4.33
N ASP A 57 -3.72 -5.32 -4.80
CA ASP A 57 -3.15 -6.48 -5.45
C ASP A 57 -3.69 -6.62 -6.87
N LEU A 58 -2.92 -6.13 -7.86
CA LEU A 58 -3.27 -6.21 -9.28
C LEU A 58 -2.94 -7.56 -9.91
N SER A 59 -2.33 -8.49 -9.16
CA SER A 59 -1.96 -9.82 -9.67
C SER A 59 -3.17 -10.58 -10.24
N GLY A 60 -4.36 -10.36 -9.68
CA GLY A 60 -5.63 -10.91 -10.17
C GLY A 60 -5.97 -10.51 -11.61
N LEU A 61 -5.50 -9.35 -12.09
CA LEU A 61 -5.72 -8.93 -13.49
C LEU A 61 -4.97 -9.82 -14.48
N LEU A 62 -3.87 -10.46 -14.08
CA LEU A 62 -3.03 -11.29 -14.95
C LEU A 62 -3.44 -12.76 -14.95
N ILE A 63 -4.53 -13.11 -14.26
CA ILE A 63 -5.07 -14.47 -14.25
C ILE A 63 -6.04 -14.59 -15.43
N ASP A 64 -5.92 -15.64 -16.25
CA ASP A 64 -6.80 -15.88 -17.41
C ASP A 64 -8.20 -16.34 -16.98
N THR A 65 -8.99 -15.41 -16.44
CA THR A 65 -10.39 -15.63 -16.08
C THR A 65 -11.29 -14.60 -16.76
N PRO A 66 -12.57 -14.94 -17.04
CA PRO A 66 -13.52 -13.98 -17.62
C PRO A 66 -13.63 -12.68 -16.81
N ILE A 67 -13.54 -12.75 -15.49
CA ILE A 67 -13.61 -11.58 -14.61
C ILE A 67 -12.36 -10.69 -14.74
N SER A 68 -11.18 -11.29 -14.90
CA SER A 68 -9.94 -10.55 -15.14
C SER A 68 -9.96 -9.85 -16.50
N PHE A 69 -10.44 -10.52 -17.55
CA PHE A 69 -10.62 -9.90 -18.87
C PHE A 69 -11.63 -8.76 -18.86
N TYR A 70 -12.74 -8.91 -18.13
CA TYR A 70 -13.71 -7.84 -17.93
C TYR A 70 -13.04 -6.60 -17.32
N TRP A 71 -12.29 -6.77 -16.23
CA TRP A 71 -11.64 -5.64 -15.56
C TRP A 71 -10.49 -5.03 -16.38
N ILE A 72 -9.74 -5.84 -17.12
CA ILE A 72 -8.75 -5.32 -18.09
C ILE A 72 -9.44 -4.46 -19.14
N GLY A 73 -10.52 -4.96 -19.76
CA GLY A 73 -11.28 -4.20 -20.76
C GLY A 73 -11.82 -2.89 -20.19
N PHE A 74 -12.35 -2.93 -18.98
CA PHE A 74 -12.84 -1.74 -18.27
C PHE A 74 -11.73 -0.72 -17.98
N LEU A 75 -10.56 -1.18 -17.53
CA LEU A 75 -9.39 -0.33 -17.29
C LEU A 75 -8.80 0.24 -18.59
N LEU A 76 -8.90 -0.47 -19.71
CA LEU A 76 -8.44 0.02 -21.00
C LEU A 76 -9.35 1.11 -21.56
N ALA A 77 -10.64 1.07 -21.23
CA ALA A 77 -11.61 2.09 -21.63
C ALA A 77 -11.49 3.36 -20.77
N ASP A 78 -11.68 3.22 -19.45
CA ASP A 78 -11.83 4.36 -18.53
C ASP A 78 -10.68 4.51 -17.51
N GLY A 79 -9.73 3.57 -17.50
CA GLY A 79 -8.59 3.60 -16.62
C GLY A 79 -7.44 4.48 -17.14
N HIS A 80 -6.54 4.85 -16.23
CA HIS A 80 -5.34 5.61 -16.54
C HIS A 80 -4.09 4.89 -16.01
N PHE A 81 -3.18 4.56 -16.93
CA PHE A 81 -1.88 3.98 -16.63
C PHE A 81 -0.82 5.08 -16.60
N SER A 82 -0.30 5.38 -15.42
CA SER A 82 0.76 6.39 -15.25
C SER A 82 2.13 5.79 -15.56
N LYS A 83 3.04 6.59 -16.13
CA LYS A 83 4.45 6.23 -16.41
C LYS A 83 5.22 5.69 -15.21
N ARG A 84 4.76 5.95 -13.98
CA ARG A 84 5.29 5.39 -12.73
C ARG A 84 4.66 4.04 -12.34
N HIS A 85 4.18 3.25 -13.31
CA HIS A 85 3.49 1.96 -13.09
C HIS A 85 2.30 2.03 -12.13
N ARG A 86 1.55 3.13 -12.15
CA ARG A 86 0.35 3.29 -11.31
C ARG A 86 -0.90 3.16 -12.17
N VAL A 87 -1.86 2.39 -11.67
CA VAL A 87 -3.18 2.27 -12.30
C VAL A 87 -4.15 3.13 -11.52
N LYS A 88 -4.85 4.03 -12.20
CA LYS A 88 -5.88 4.87 -11.60
C LYS A 88 -7.20 4.64 -12.33
N LEU A 89 -8.27 4.45 -11.57
CA LEU A 89 -9.63 4.38 -12.10
C LEU A 89 -10.45 5.47 -11.43
N VAL A 90 -11.09 6.32 -12.21
CA VAL A 90 -11.96 7.40 -11.73
C VAL A 90 -13.30 7.27 -12.42
N LEU A 91 -14.36 7.10 -11.65
CA LEU A 91 -15.72 6.96 -12.17
C LEU A 91 -16.62 8.05 -11.58
N ALA A 92 -17.68 8.39 -12.30
CA ALA A 92 -18.72 9.26 -11.78
C ALA A 92 -19.41 8.62 -10.56
N ASP A 93 -19.94 9.43 -9.64
CA ASP A 93 -20.54 8.92 -8.41
C ASP A 93 -21.75 8.00 -8.64
N LYS A 94 -22.44 8.14 -9.78
CA LYS A 94 -23.52 7.23 -10.21
C LYS A 94 -23.04 5.79 -10.45
N ASP A 95 -21.76 5.59 -10.77
CA ASP A 95 -21.14 4.30 -11.12
C ASP A 95 -20.30 3.75 -9.95
N ILE A 96 -20.49 4.27 -8.74
CA ILE A 96 -19.69 3.92 -7.56
C ILE A 96 -19.74 2.42 -7.22
N GLU A 97 -20.82 1.72 -7.58
CA GLU A 97 -20.91 0.28 -7.41
C GLU A 97 -19.84 -0.48 -8.19
N HIS A 98 -19.53 -0.07 -9.42
CA HIS A 98 -18.45 -0.66 -10.22
C HIS A 98 -17.10 -0.42 -9.57
N LEU A 99 -16.89 0.80 -9.04
CA LEU A 99 -15.68 1.12 -8.29
C LEU A 99 -15.53 0.23 -7.06
N ASN A 100 -16.61 -0.02 -6.32
CA ASN A 100 -16.61 -0.88 -5.14
C ASN A 100 -16.35 -2.36 -5.49
N LYS A 101 -16.95 -2.87 -6.58
CA LYS A 101 -16.65 -4.22 -7.08
C LYS A 101 -15.17 -4.36 -7.46
N PHE A 102 -14.60 -3.35 -8.14
CA PHE A 102 -13.19 -3.36 -8.48
C PHE A 102 -12.30 -3.28 -7.23
N LYS A 103 -12.62 -2.45 -6.24
CA LYS A 103 -11.88 -2.38 -4.97
C LYS A 103 -11.81 -3.73 -4.27
N GLN A 104 -12.92 -4.48 -4.25
CA GLN A 104 -12.96 -5.83 -3.68
C GLN A 104 -12.07 -6.78 -4.48
N PHE A 105 -12.16 -6.73 -5.82
CA PHE A 105 -11.34 -7.55 -6.71
C PHE A 105 -9.83 -7.34 -6.49
N VAL A 106 -9.37 -6.09 -6.42
CA VAL A 106 -7.95 -5.75 -6.22
C VAL A 106 -7.55 -5.69 -4.74
N LYS A 107 -8.41 -6.08 -3.80
CA LYS A 107 -8.16 -6.02 -2.35
C LYS A 107 -7.62 -4.64 -1.91
N HIS A 108 -8.24 -3.57 -2.41
CA HIS A 108 -7.78 -2.20 -2.16
C HIS A 108 -7.93 -1.84 -0.68
N ARG A 109 -6.86 -1.35 -0.04
CA ARG A 109 -6.82 -0.89 1.36
C ARG A 109 -6.64 0.62 1.49
N GLY A 110 -6.56 1.33 0.37
CA GLY A 110 -6.40 2.78 0.33
C GLY A 110 -7.69 3.54 0.56
N SER A 111 -7.54 4.85 0.75
CA SER A 111 -8.65 5.81 0.80
C SER A 111 -9.07 6.23 -0.60
N ASP A 112 -10.33 6.56 -0.77
CA ASP A 112 -10.89 7.03 -2.04
C ASP A 112 -10.44 8.46 -2.36
N ASP A 113 -10.07 8.71 -3.61
CA ASP A 113 -9.82 10.06 -4.15
C ASP A 113 -11.16 10.65 -4.62
N LYS A 114 -11.81 11.45 -3.76
CA LYS A 114 -13.06 12.14 -4.09
C LYS A 114 -12.78 13.46 -4.80
N ARG A 115 -13.39 13.65 -5.97
CA ARG A 115 -13.40 14.88 -6.75
C ARG A 115 -14.86 15.28 -6.99
N ASN A 116 -15.13 16.55 -7.26
CA ASN A 116 -16.50 17.05 -7.44
C ASN A 116 -17.27 16.21 -8.47
N GLY A 117 -18.17 15.33 -8.00
CA GLY A 117 -19.01 14.42 -8.81
C GLY A 117 -18.37 13.09 -9.26
N ALA A 118 -17.16 12.75 -8.80
CA ALA A 118 -16.47 11.53 -9.18
C ALA A 118 -15.60 10.95 -8.05
N THR A 119 -15.56 9.63 -7.96
CA THR A 119 -14.76 8.90 -6.98
C THR A 119 -13.71 8.05 -7.71
N GLY A 120 -12.46 8.14 -7.24
CA GLY A 120 -11.34 7.43 -7.82
C GLY A 120 -10.57 6.56 -6.84
N ILE A 121 -9.87 5.57 -7.38
CA ILE A 121 -8.92 4.70 -6.67
C ILE A 121 -7.61 4.64 -7.43
N GLN A 122 -6.51 4.47 -6.69
CA GLN A 122 -5.18 4.36 -7.26
C GLN A 122 -4.43 3.17 -6.69
N CYS A 123 -3.83 2.42 -7.60
CA CYS A 123 -3.01 1.25 -7.35
C CYS A 123 -1.56 1.51 -7.73
N MET A 124 -0.63 1.05 -6.89
CA MET A 124 0.83 1.11 -7.08
C MET A 124 1.40 -0.29 -6.93
#